data_AF-A0A937QNQ4-F1
#
_entry.id   AF-A0A937QNQ4-F1
#
_cell.length_a   1.000
_cell.length_b   1.000
_cell.length_c   1.000
_cell.angle_alpha   90.00
_cell.angle_beta   90.00
_cell.angle_gamma   90.00
#
_symmetry.space_group_name_H-M   'P 1'
#
loop_
_entity.id
_entity.type
_entity.pdbx_description
1 polymer ?
#
loop_
_entity_poly.entity_id
_entity_poly.type
_entity_poly.pdbx_seq_one_letter_code
_entity_poly.pdbx_strand_id
1 'polypeptide(L)'
;MYKMTTVSVICVSLIILPGHGALAQAPQRPASNSWAQMRRLSAEDHKRMMDLLGIKSLRPGRNGMDPKAANYANYDESKANPYPNLPDPLVLKDGRKVTTAKMWWDQRRPEIVEDFDREIYGRVPRNSPKVNWQVTSTTKETNGDVPVITKQLVGHVDNSSYPAITVDIQVTLSTPANATGPVPVIMEFGFGGGFGRTGRGDGPGWQQQVLARGWGYATIRPNSIQADSGAGLNQGIIGLCNKGQSRKVDDWGALRAWAWGAGRALDCFETDKSVDARQVGLEGHSRYGKATLVAMAYDQRFAIAYVSSSGEGAPVFCAVIVAR
;
A
#
# COMPACT_ATOMS: atom_id res chain seq x y z
N MET A 1 5.38 10.35 -83.41
CA MET A 1 6.63 9.78 -82.86
C MET A 1 6.89 10.44 -81.52
N TYR A 2 6.71 9.67 -80.45
CA TYR A 2 6.86 10.11 -79.05
C TYR A 2 8.33 10.47 -78.76
N LYS A 3 8.57 11.62 -78.13
CA LYS A 3 9.78 11.87 -77.34
C LYS A 3 9.34 12.21 -75.92
N MET A 4 9.51 11.24 -75.03
CA MET A 4 9.39 11.39 -73.58
C MET A 4 10.51 12.30 -73.07
N THR A 5 10.14 13.34 -72.35
CA THR A 5 11.06 14.15 -71.55
C THR A 5 11.00 13.66 -70.12
N THR A 6 12.10 13.10 -69.63
CA THR A 6 12.28 12.61 -68.27
C THR A 6 12.35 13.80 -67.30
N VAL A 7 11.37 13.92 -66.41
CA VAL A 7 11.46 14.79 -65.22
C VAL A 7 11.80 13.89 -64.04
N SER A 8 13.01 14.04 -63.50
CA SER A 8 13.43 13.40 -62.25
C SER A 8 12.69 14.05 -61.08
N VAL A 9 11.73 13.33 -60.50
CA VAL A 9 11.14 13.67 -59.20
C VAL A 9 12.03 13.02 -58.12
N ILE A 10 12.74 13.85 -57.36
CA ILE A 10 13.44 13.42 -56.15
C ILE A 10 12.38 13.20 -55.06
N CYS A 11 12.02 11.95 -54.80
CA CYS A 11 11.28 11.57 -53.60
C CYS A 11 12.18 11.73 -52.37
N VAL A 12 12.02 12.83 -51.63
CA VAL A 12 12.54 12.94 -50.27
C VAL A 12 11.59 12.15 -49.37
N SER A 13 11.97 10.92 -49.05
CA SER A 13 11.30 10.12 -48.03
C SER A 13 11.52 10.77 -46.66
N LEU A 14 10.52 11.49 -46.15
CA LEU A 14 10.46 11.89 -44.75
C LEU A 14 10.34 10.63 -43.88
N ILE A 15 11.44 10.26 -43.24
CA ILE A 15 11.45 9.26 -42.17
C ILE A 15 10.79 9.92 -40.95
N ILE A 16 9.50 9.65 -40.76
CA ILE A 16 8.80 9.94 -39.51
C ILE A 16 9.26 8.88 -38.51
N LEU A 17 10.18 9.25 -37.63
CA LEU A 17 10.52 8.46 -36.45
C LEU A 17 9.30 8.48 -35.50
N PRO A 18 8.68 7.34 -35.16
CA PRO A 18 7.66 7.32 -34.12
C PRO A 18 8.36 7.59 -32.78
N GLY A 19 8.13 8.78 -32.24
CA GLY A 19 8.47 9.12 -30.87
C GLY A 19 7.82 8.11 -29.93
N HIS A 20 8.64 7.38 -29.19
CA HIS A 20 8.19 6.44 -28.17
C HIS A 20 7.67 7.22 -26.97
N GLY A 21 6.47 7.77 -27.09
CA GLY A 21 5.67 8.17 -25.94
C GLY A 21 5.26 6.90 -25.21
N ALA A 22 5.83 6.64 -24.05
CA ALA A 22 5.41 5.56 -23.17
C ALA A 22 3.98 5.84 -22.69
N LEU A 23 2.99 5.39 -23.45
CA LEU A 23 1.62 5.28 -22.99
C LEU A 23 1.63 4.27 -21.84
N ALA A 24 1.32 4.75 -20.63
CA ALA A 24 1.12 3.91 -19.46
C ALA A 24 0.07 2.83 -19.81
N GLN A 25 0.52 1.58 -19.93
CA GLN A 25 -0.37 0.44 -20.14
C GLN A 25 -1.34 0.35 -18.96
N ALA A 26 -2.65 0.43 -19.27
CA ALA A 26 -3.67 0.02 -18.33
C ALA A 26 -3.37 -1.43 -17.88
N PRO A 27 -3.58 -1.79 -16.59
CA PRO A 27 -3.22 -3.11 -16.09
C PRO A 27 -4.01 -4.17 -16.85
N GLN A 28 -3.32 -4.91 -17.74
CA GLN A 28 -3.91 -6.05 -18.41
C GLN A 28 -4.21 -7.11 -17.37
N ARG A 29 -5.42 -7.67 -17.42
CA ARG A 29 -5.77 -8.84 -16.61
C ARG A 29 -4.74 -9.93 -16.89
N PRO A 30 -4.12 -10.53 -15.86
CA PRO A 30 -3.17 -11.60 -16.07
C PRO A 30 -3.85 -12.75 -16.84
N ALA A 31 -3.19 -13.29 -17.88
CA ALA A 31 -3.70 -14.43 -18.65
C ALA A 31 -4.03 -15.61 -17.72
N SER A 32 -4.99 -16.47 -18.06
CA SER A 32 -5.42 -17.61 -17.21
C SER A 32 -4.25 -18.48 -16.71
N ASN A 33 -3.25 -18.71 -17.55
CA ASN A 33 -2.02 -19.44 -17.20
C ASN A 33 -1.20 -18.77 -16.08
N SER A 34 -1.21 -17.44 -16.01
CA SER A 34 -0.51 -16.69 -14.96
C SER A 34 -1.21 -16.78 -13.60
N TRP A 35 -2.55 -16.90 -13.55
CA TRP A 35 -3.29 -17.12 -12.30
C TRP A 35 -3.10 -18.52 -11.73
N ALA A 36 -3.02 -19.54 -12.60
CA ALA A 36 -2.70 -20.90 -12.16
C ALA A 36 -1.28 -20.97 -11.58
N GLN A 37 -0.30 -20.36 -12.26
CA GLN A 37 1.07 -20.27 -11.77
C GLN A 37 1.17 -19.52 -10.45
N MET A 38 0.51 -18.36 -10.33
CA MET A 38 0.49 -17.58 -9.08
C MET A 38 -0.08 -18.39 -7.91
N ARG A 39 -1.20 -19.09 -8.12
CA ARG A 39 -1.79 -19.96 -7.08
C ARG A 39 -0.84 -21.10 -6.68
N ARG A 40 -0.19 -21.75 -7.65
CA ARG A 40 0.80 -22.80 -7.38
C ARG A 40 1.96 -22.27 -6.53
N LEU A 41 2.60 -21.19 -6.96
CA LEU A 41 3.74 -20.60 -6.23
C LEU A 41 3.34 -20.12 -4.82
N SER A 42 2.13 -19.57 -4.67
CA SER A 42 1.61 -19.19 -3.35
C SER A 42 1.39 -20.40 -2.45
N ALA A 43 0.88 -21.51 -3.00
CA ALA A 43 0.69 -22.75 -2.25
C ALA A 43 2.03 -23.40 -1.86
N GLU A 44 3.05 -23.30 -2.73
CA GLU A 44 4.41 -23.80 -2.45
C GLU A 44 5.07 -23.03 -1.31
N ASP A 45 5.05 -21.69 -1.33
CA ASP A 45 5.58 -20.89 -0.21
C ASP A 45 4.81 -21.14 1.09
N HIS A 46 3.48 -21.23 1.01
CA HIS A 46 2.65 -21.56 2.17
C HIS A 46 2.99 -22.93 2.76
N LYS A 47 3.14 -23.98 1.93
CA LYS A 47 3.55 -25.31 2.39
C LYS A 47 4.92 -25.27 3.05
N ARG A 48 5.88 -24.58 2.45
CA ARG A 48 7.22 -24.41 3.03
C ARG A 48 7.16 -23.75 4.41
N MET A 49 6.35 -22.71 4.58
CA MET A 49 6.17 -22.06 5.88
C MET A 49 5.54 -22.99 6.92
N MET A 50 4.54 -23.78 6.52
CA MET A 50 3.95 -24.82 7.38
C MET A 50 4.99 -25.85 7.82
N ASP A 51 5.85 -26.32 6.90
CA ASP A 51 6.91 -27.27 7.19
C ASP A 51 7.94 -26.68 8.18
N LEU A 52 8.35 -25.41 8.00
CA LEU A 52 9.27 -24.71 8.93
C LEU A 52 8.72 -24.58 10.34
N LEU A 53 7.41 -24.36 10.46
CA LEU A 53 6.72 -24.22 11.75
C LEU A 53 6.30 -25.59 12.34
N GLY A 54 6.56 -26.69 11.63
CA GLY A 54 6.11 -28.03 12.04
C GLY A 54 4.59 -28.21 12.05
N ILE A 55 3.84 -27.38 11.31
CA ILE A 55 2.38 -27.43 11.25
C ILE A 55 1.94 -28.43 10.19
N LYS A 56 1.15 -29.43 10.61
CA LYS A 56 0.65 -30.49 9.71
C LYS A 56 -0.61 -30.10 8.95
N SER A 57 -1.48 -29.30 9.55
CA SER A 57 -2.73 -28.85 8.96
C SER A 57 -3.21 -27.55 9.60
N LEU A 58 -3.96 -26.74 8.84
CA LEU A 58 -4.69 -25.59 9.34
C LEU A 58 -6.19 -25.86 9.30
N ARG A 59 -6.93 -25.23 10.20
CA ARG A 59 -8.39 -25.18 10.07
C ARG A 59 -8.74 -24.44 8.77
N PRO A 60 -9.72 -24.93 7.98
CA PRO A 60 -10.18 -24.20 6.80
C PRO A 60 -10.67 -22.80 7.16
N GLY A 61 -10.42 -21.83 6.28
CA GLY A 61 -11.02 -20.50 6.39
C GLY A 61 -12.54 -20.55 6.31
N ARG A 62 -13.23 -19.47 6.71
CA ARG A 62 -14.69 -19.37 6.60
C ARG A 62 -15.12 -19.13 5.15
N ASN A 63 -16.26 -19.70 4.76
CA ASN A 63 -16.90 -19.40 3.47
C ASN A 63 -17.85 -18.21 3.64
N GLY A 64 -17.59 -17.11 2.96
CA GLY A 64 -18.48 -15.93 2.98
C GLY A 64 -19.58 -15.93 1.91
N MET A 65 -19.53 -16.86 0.95
CA MET A 65 -20.34 -16.83 -0.28
C MET A 65 -21.48 -17.85 -0.30
N ASP A 66 -21.31 -19.00 0.36
CA ASP A 66 -22.30 -20.08 0.37
C ASP A 66 -22.86 -20.32 1.79
N PRO A 67 -24.11 -19.89 2.06
CA PRO A 67 -24.79 -20.10 3.35
C PRO A 67 -24.99 -21.57 3.73
N LYS A 68 -24.89 -22.50 2.77
CA LYS A 68 -25.06 -23.94 3.01
C LYS A 68 -23.74 -24.65 3.30
N ALA A 69 -22.60 -23.97 3.12
CA ALA A 69 -21.30 -24.56 3.41
C ALA A 69 -21.13 -24.83 4.92
N ALA A 70 -20.56 -25.98 5.28
CA ALA A 70 -20.34 -26.36 6.69
C ALA A 70 -19.48 -25.34 7.47
N ASN A 71 -18.65 -24.56 6.76
CA ASN A 71 -17.80 -23.51 7.31
C ASN A 71 -18.31 -22.09 6.97
N TYR A 72 -19.60 -21.89 6.71
CA TYR A 72 -20.19 -20.56 6.47
C TYR A 72 -19.84 -19.58 7.60
N ALA A 73 -19.62 -18.32 7.24
CA ALA A 73 -19.34 -17.26 8.21
C ALA A 73 -20.54 -17.03 9.14
N ASN A 74 -20.26 -16.84 10.43
CA ASN A 74 -21.32 -16.56 11.41
C ASN A 74 -21.80 -15.11 11.29
N TYR A 75 -23.11 -14.92 11.13
CA TYR A 75 -23.79 -13.61 11.17
C TYR A 75 -24.81 -13.51 12.31
N ASP A 76 -24.84 -14.52 13.19
CA ASP A 76 -25.70 -14.56 14.37
C ASP A 76 -24.93 -14.03 15.57
N GLU A 77 -25.31 -12.84 16.05
CA GLU A 77 -24.65 -12.14 17.16
C GLU A 77 -24.59 -12.98 18.44
N SER A 78 -25.59 -13.83 18.68
CA SER A 78 -25.60 -14.72 19.86
C SER A 78 -24.45 -15.73 19.89
N LYS A 79 -23.80 -15.96 18.74
CA LYS A 79 -22.65 -16.85 18.54
C LYS A 79 -21.34 -16.11 18.29
N ALA A 80 -21.35 -14.77 18.34
CA ALA A 80 -20.22 -13.93 17.93
C ALA A 80 -19.17 -13.70 19.03
N ASN A 81 -19.44 -14.10 20.29
CA ASN A 81 -18.50 -13.91 21.40
C ASN A 81 -18.01 -15.23 22.07
N PRO A 82 -17.40 -16.17 21.32
CA PRO A 82 -16.89 -17.42 21.90
C PRO A 82 -15.63 -17.24 22.78
N TYR A 83 -14.96 -16.09 22.73
CA TYR A 83 -13.73 -15.79 23.46
C TYR A 83 -13.83 -14.46 24.23
N PRO A 84 -14.62 -14.40 25.33
CA PRO A 84 -14.93 -13.14 26.02
C PRO A 84 -13.72 -12.54 26.76
N ASN A 85 -12.68 -13.33 27.02
CA ASN A 85 -11.51 -12.92 27.77
C ASN A 85 -10.42 -12.41 26.80
N LEU A 86 -10.40 -11.11 26.57
CA LEU A 86 -9.36 -10.45 25.77
C LEU A 86 -8.17 -10.04 26.66
N PRO A 87 -6.93 -10.03 26.12
CA PRO A 87 -5.78 -9.47 26.83
C PRO A 87 -6.00 -7.99 27.17
N ASP A 88 -5.76 -7.60 28.42
CA ASP A 88 -5.86 -6.21 28.84
C ASP A 88 -4.70 -5.38 28.24
N PRO A 89 -4.98 -4.36 27.40
CA PRO A 89 -3.93 -3.54 26.81
C PRO A 89 -3.16 -2.73 27.88
N LEU A 90 -3.74 -2.50 29.06
CA LEU A 90 -3.16 -1.72 30.15
C LEU A 90 -2.57 -2.59 31.26
N VAL A 91 -2.17 -3.83 30.95
CA VAL A 91 -1.41 -4.70 31.84
C VAL A 91 -0.09 -5.08 31.16
N LEU A 92 1.04 -4.80 31.81
CA LEU A 92 2.38 -5.22 31.37
C LEU A 92 2.49 -6.74 31.41
N LYS A 93 3.47 -7.29 30.68
CA LYS A 93 3.72 -8.75 30.68
C LYS A 93 4.04 -9.32 32.07
N ASP A 94 4.53 -8.50 32.99
CA ASP A 94 4.80 -8.87 34.38
C ASP A 94 3.58 -8.73 35.32
N GLY A 95 2.41 -8.36 34.80
CA GLY A 95 1.16 -8.24 35.53
C GLY A 95 0.91 -6.88 36.18
N ARG A 96 1.87 -5.93 36.13
CA ARG A 96 1.64 -4.57 36.64
C ARG A 96 0.69 -3.80 35.73
N LYS A 97 -0.20 -3.00 36.34
CA LYS A 97 -1.11 -2.10 35.61
C LYS A 97 -0.36 -0.90 35.06
N VAL A 98 -0.67 -0.52 33.82
CA VAL A 98 -0.21 0.72 33.17
C VAL A 98 -1.08 1.86 33.67
N THR A 99 -0.51 2.76 34.46
CA THR A 99 -1.23 3.88 35.08
C THR A 99 -0.84 5.25 34.55
N THR A 100 0.20 5.33 33.71
CA THR A 100 0.70 6.60 33.16
C THR A 100 1.01 6.49 31.67
N ALA A 101 0.95 7.62 30.97
CA ALA A 101 1.36 7.69 29.57
C ALA A 101 2.85 7.34 29.38
N LYS A 102 3.72 7.70 30.33
CA LYS A 102 5.13 7.33 30.28
C LYS A 102 5.32 5.81 30.31
N MET A 103 4.61 5.09 31.18
CA MET A 103 4.64 3.62 31.19
C MET A 103 4.12 3.02 29.89
N TRP A 104 3.08 3.62 29.29
CA TRP A 104 2.59 3.18 27.99
C TRP A 104 3.68 3.29 26.92
N TRP A 105 4.30 4.45 26.77
CA TRP A 105 5.27 4.70 25.71
C TRP A 105 6.59 3.97 25.92
N ASP A 106 7.09 3.91 27.16
CA ASP A 106 8.42 3.37 27.46
C ASP A 106 8.40 1.86 27.70
N GLN A 107 7.27 1.26 28.07
CA GLN A 107 7.19 -0.16 28.46
C GLN A 107 6.12 -0.91 27.68
N ARG A 108 4.83 -0.56 27.83
CA ARG A 108 3.74 -1.39 27.31
C ARG A 108 3.67 -1.41 25.78
N ARG A 109 3.84 -0.26 25.13
CA ARG A 109 3.82 -0.17 23.68
C ARG A 109 4.96 -0.99 23.06
N PRO A 110 6.23 -0.89 23.50
CA PRO A 110 7.29 -1.79 23.03
C PRO A 110 6.96 -3.28 23.19
N GLU A 111 6.35 -3.71 24.30
CA GLU A 111 5.92 -5.10 24.48
C GLU A 111 4.91 -5.55 23.41
N ILE A 112 3.89 -4.72 23.17
CA ILE A 112 2.85 -4.99 22.17
C ILE A 112 3.47 -4.99 20.77
N VAL A 113 4.30 -4.01 20.44
CA VAL A 113 4.97 -3.93 19.13
C VAL A 113 5.81 -5.18 18.87
N GLU A 114 6.56 -5.66 19.86
CA GLU A 114 7.35 -6.89 19.73
C GLU A 114 6.46 -8.13 19.54
N ASP A 115 5.30 -8.21 20.19
CA ASP A 115 4.36 -9.32 19.95
C ASP A 115 3.76 -9.28 18.54
N PHE A 116 3.40 -8.09 18.04
CA PHE A 116 2.91 -7.95 16.66
C PHE A 116 4.01 -8.18 15.62
N ASP A 117 5.24 -7.75 15.88
CA ASP A 117 6.41 -8.00 15.03
C ASP A 117 6.74 -9.49 14.95
N ARG A 118 6.68 -10.20 16.08
CA ARG A 118 7.01 -11.63 16.13
C ARG A 118 5.89 -12.52 15.59
N GLU A 119 4.64 -12.23 15.95
CA GLU A 119 3.54 -13.18 15.81
C GLU A 119 2.54 -12.83 14.70
N ILE A 120 2.48 -11.57 14.24
CA ILE A 120 1.38 -11.10 13.37
C ILE A 120 1.88 -10.53 12.05
N TYR A 121 2.64 -9.43 12.08
CA TYR A 121 2.97 -8.66 10.88
C TYR A 121 4.40 -8.91 10.36
N GLY A 122 5.27 -9.47 11.20
CA GLY A 122 6.68 -9.73 10.89
C GLY A 122 7.56 -8.49 11.01
N ARG A 123 8.86 -8.70 11.17
CA ARG A 123 9.87 -7.67 11.40
C ARG A 123 10.32 -7.01 10.10
N VAL A 124 10.42 -5.69 10.12
CA VAL A 124 11.16 -4.94 9.09
C VAL A 124 12.66 -5.24 9.25
N PRO A 125 13.39 -5.53 8.16
CA PRO A 125 14.84 -5.69 8.23
C PRO A 125 15.51 -4.47 8.88
N ARG A 126 16.43 -4.70 9.82
CA ARG A 126 17.14 -3.62 10.55
C ARG A 126 17.80 -2.59 9.61
N ASN A 127 18.32 -3.07 8.50
CA ASN A 127 18.93 -2.26 7.45
C ASN A 127 18.00 -2.19 6.24
N SER A 128 16.79 -1.66 6.42
CA SER A 128 15.90 -1.44 5.29
C SER A 128 16.53 -0.45 4.29
N PRO A 129 16.45 -0.69 2.98
CA PRO A 129 17.13 0.13 1.97
C PRO A 129 16.60 1.56 1.95
N LYS A 130 17.48 2.50 1.55
CA LYS A 130 17.09 3.90 1.31
C LYS A 130 16.20 3.99 0.07
N VAL A 131 15.45 5.09 -0.03
CA VAL A 131 14.63 5.39 -1.20
C VAL A 131 15.02 6.74 -1.77
N ASN A 132 15.38 6.77 -3.05
CA ASN A 132 15.70 7.99 -3.78
C ASN A 132 14.47 8.42 -4.58
N TRP A 133 13.94 9.61 -4.28
CA TRP A 133 12.71 10.09 -4.89
C TRP A 133 12.96 10.96 -6.11
N GLN A 134 12.17 10.74 -7.16
CA GLN A 134 12.16 11.53 -8.38
C GLN A 134 10.74 12.01 -8.70
N VAL A 135 10.61 13.29 -9.03
CA VAL A 135 9.41 13.81 -9.70
C VAL A 135 9.52 13.48 -11.18
N THR A 136 8.68 12.59 -11.69
CA THR A 136 8.70 12.16 -13.10
C THR A 136 7.77 13.00 -13.97
N SER A 137 6.76 13.63 -13.38
CA SER A 137 5.86 14.54 -14.07
C SER A 137 5.24 15.54 -13.09
N THR A 138 4.93 16.73 -13.58
CA THR A 138 4.11 17.74 -12.87
C THR A 138 3.12 18.32 -13.84
N THR A 139 1.84 18.22 -13.53
CA THR A 139 0.73 18.75 -14.34
C THR A 139 -0.08 19.75 -13.54
N LYS A 140 -0.61 20.75 -14.24
CA LYS A 140 -1.68 21.61 -13.73
C LYS A 140 -2.98 21.12 -14.33
N GLU A 141 -3.94 20.80 -13.48
CA GLU A 141 -5.25 20.29 -13.89
C GLU A 141 -6.33 20.82 -12.95
N THR A 142 -7.58 20.44 -13.20
CA THR A 142 -8.72 20.81 -12.34
C THR A 142 -9.40 19.53 -11.87
N ASN A 143 -9.64 19.41 -10.57
CA ASN A 143 -10.42 18.32 -9.98
C ASN A 143 -11.69 18.89 -9.34
N GLY A 144 -12.85 18.62 -9.97
CA GLY A 144 -14.07 19.38 -9.68
C GLY A 144 -13.89 20.83 -10.07
N ASP A 145 -14.05 21.74 -9.11
CA ASP A 145 -13.89 23.19 -9.29
C ASP A 145 -12.55 23.72 -8.77
N VAL A 146 -11.66 22.83 -8.29
CA VAL A 146 -10.40 23.23 -7.67
C VAL A 146 -9.24 23.00 -8.64
N PRO A 147 -8.49 24.05 -9.03
CA PRO A 147 -7.22 23.91 -9.74
C PRO A 147 -6.20 23.22 -8.83
N VAL A 148 -5.53 22.20 -9.34
CA VAL A 148 -4.53 21.41 -8.62
C VAL A 148 -3.22 21.31 -9.39
N ILE A 149 -2.12 21.15 -8.64
CA ILE A 149 -0.83 20.72 -9.16
C ILE A 149 -0.66 19.26 -8.79
N THR A 150 -0.54 18.40 -9.78
CA THR A 150 -0.37 16.95 -9.61
C THR A 150 1.05 16.54 -9.97
N LYS A 151 1.75 15.92 -9.03
CA LYS A 151 3.10 15.36 -9.19
C LYS A 151 3.01 13.84 -9.25
N GLN A 152 3.69 13.25 -10.24
CA GLN A 152 3.99 11.82 -10.26
C GLN A 152 5.36 11.62 -9.61
N LEU A 153 5.39 10.87 -8.51
CA LEU A 153 6.57 10.61 -7.70
C LEU A 153 6.94 9.13 -7.82
N VAL A 154 8.20 8.87 -8.11
CA VAL A 154 8.77 7.52 -8.12
C VAL A 154 9.91 7.45 -7.09
N GLY A 155 9.76 6.57 -6.11
CA GLY A 155 10.77 6.27 -5.12
C GLY A 155 11.57 5.04 -5.54
N HIS A 156 12.79 5.25 -6.05
CA HIS A 156 13.71 4.18 -6.41
C HIS A 156 14.38 3.64 -5.15
N VAL A 157 14.02 2.42 -4.76
CA VAL A 157 14.64 1.75 -3.62
C VAL A 157 16.07 1.35 -3.97
N ASP A 158 17.03 1.65 -3.09
CA ASP A 158 18.42 1.20 -3.23
C ASP A 158 18.47 -0.33 -3.27
N ASN A 159 18.86 -0.85 -4.44
CA ASN A 159 18.98 -2.29 -4.68
C ASN A 159 20.43 -2.76 -4.79
N SER A 160 21.41 -1.96 -4.35
CA SER A 160 22.84 -2.32 -4.40
C SER A 160 23.15 -3.66 -3.73
N SER A 161 22.39 -4.04 -2.69
CA SER A 161 22.53 -5.34 -2.02
C SER A 161 22.05 -6.54 -2.85
N TYR A 162 21.19 -6.31 -3.85
CA TYR A 162 20.66 -7.33 -4.77
C TYR A 162 20.07 -6.72 -6.06
N PRO A 163 20.91 -6.36 -7.05
CA PRO A 163 20.48 -5.61 -8.25
C PRO A 163 19.51 -6.35 -9.18
N ALA A 164 19.30 -7.65 -8.99
CA ALA A 164 18.36 -8.44 -9.79
C ALA A 164 16.89 -8.11 -9.50
N ILE A 165 16.60 -7.41 -8.39
CA ILE A 165 15.26 -6.92 -8.06
C ILE A 165 15.32 -5.39 -8.02
N THR A 166 14.44 -4.75 -8.78
CA THR A 166 14.21 -3.30 -8.72
C THR A 166 12.84 -3.05 -8.10
N VAL A 167 12.75 -2.06 -7.22
CA VAL A 167 11.51 -1.66 -6.57
C VAL A 167 11.33 -0.16 -6.73
N ASP A 168 10.26 0.22 -7.42
CA ASP A 168 9.89 1.60 -7.69
C ASP A 168 8.55 1.90 -7.01
N ILE A 169 8.61 2.65 -5.92
CA ILE A 169 7.42 3.06 -5.16
C ILE A 169 6.69 4.15 -5.95
N GLN A 170 5.43 3.93 -6.32
CA GLN A 170 4.65 4.87 -7.12
C GLN A 170 3.68 5.63 -6.24
N VAL A 171 3.81 6.96 -6.25
CA VAL A 171 2.93 7.89 -5.53
C VAL A 171 2.46 8.99 -6.49
N THR A 172 1.16 9.27 -6.49
CA THR A 172 0.61 10.51 -7.06
C THR A 172 0.34 11.47 -5.92
N LEU A 173 0.79 12.72 -6.01
CA LEU A 173 0.50 13.78 -5.03
C LEU A 173 -0.19 14.95 -5.74
N SER A 174 -1.34 15.38 -5.25
CA SER A 174 -2.07 16.54 -5.76
C SER A 174 -2.31 17.55 -4.66
N THR A 175 -1.93 18.81 -4.89
CA THR A 175 -2.14 19.93 -3.95
C THR A 175 -2.92 21.06 -4.65
N PRO A 176 -3.73 21.86 -3.92
CA PRO A 176 -4.40 23.02 -4.52
C PRO A 176 -3.39 24.00 -5.14
N ALA A 177 -3.59 24.39 -6.41
CA ALA A 177 -2.63 25.20 -7.15
C ALA A 177 -2.50 26.64 -6.60
N ASN A 178 -3.55 27.11 -5.92
CA ASN A 178 -3.64 28.45 -5.35
C ASN A 178 -3.32 28.48 -3.84
N ALA A 179 -2.78 27.39 -3.28
CA ALA A 179 -2.37 27.36 -1.89
C ALA A 179 -1.24 28.38 -1.64
N THR A 180 -1.36 29.18 -0.58
CA THR A 180 -0.36 30.21 -0.21
C THR A 180 0.77 29.66 0.66
N GLY A 181 0.72 28.37 1.00
CA GLY A 181 1.70 27.68 1.83
C GLY A 181 1.52 26.16 1.77
N PRO A 182 2.30 25.39 2.56
CA PRO A 182 2.16 23.94 2.63
C PRO A 182 0.77 23.54 3.14
N VAL A 183 0.19 22.49 2.58
CA VAL A 183 -1.17 22.02 2.93
C VAL A 183 -1.14 20.64 3.61
N PRO A 184 -2.11 20.32 4.50
CA PRO A 184 -2.35 18.95 4.96
C PRO A 184 -2.61 18.02 3.78
N VAL A 185 -2.24 16.75 3.90
CA VAL A 185 -2.42 15.75 2.83
C VAL A 185 -3.03 14.47 3.39
N ILE A 186 -4.06 13.94 2.73
CA ILE A 186 -4.55 12.58 2.98
C ILE A 186 -3.95 11.63 1.94
N MET A 187 -3.16 10.66 2.39
CA MET A 187 -2.57 9.63 1.54
C MET A 187 -3.38 8.34 1.58
N GLU A 188 -3.99 7.98 0.46
CA GLU A 188 -4.74 6.73 0.24
C GLU A 188 -3.78 5.61 -0.20
N PHE A 189 -3.92 4.43 0.40
CA PHE A 189 -3.45 3.18 -0.19
C PHE A 189 -4.38 2.77 -1.34
N GLY A 190 -4.02 3.16 -2.56
CA GLY A 190 -4.89 3.03 -3.72
C GLY A 190 -4.86 1.66 -4.38
N PHE A 191 -6.02 1.17 -4.78
CA PHE A 191 -6.15 -0.06 -5.57
C PHE A 191 -5.66 0.06 -7.04
N GLY A 192 -5.27 1.26 -7.47
CA GLY A 192 -5.20 1.60 -8.88
C GLY A 192 -6.60 1.59 -9.52
N GLY A 193 -6.70 2.01 -10.79
CA GLY A 193 -7.99 2.21 -11.48
C GLY A 193 -8.87 0.96 -11.71
N GLY A 194 -8.58 -0.16 -11.04
CA GLY A 194 -9.27 -1.45 -11.21
C GLY A 194 -10.31 -1.81 -10.13
N PHE A 195 -10.31 -1.13 -8.98
CA PHE A 195 -11.27 -1.36 -7.89
C PHE A 195 -12.17 -0.14 -7.73
N GLY A 196 -13.50 -0.33 -7.63
CA GLY A 196 -14.45 0.79 -7.45
C GLY A 196 -14.94 1.49 -8.72
N ARG A 197 -14.86 0.87 -9.91
CA ARG A 197 -15.59 1.38 -11.11
C ARG A 197 -17.12 1.23 -11.00
N THR A 198 -17.61 0.56 -9.96
CA THR A 198 -19.05 0.38 -9.69
C THR A 198 -19.51 1.36 -8.62
N GLY A 199 -20.32 2.34 -9.02
CA GLY A 199 -21.09 3.20 -8.13
C GLY A 199 -20.29 4.32 -7.46
N ARG A 200 -19.84 5.31 -8.25
CA ARG A 200 -19.68 6.66 -7.67
C ARG A 200 -21.09 7.12 -7.34
N GLY A 201 -21.42 7.27 -6.05
CA GLY A 201 -22.66 7.95 -5.67
C GLY A 201 -22.71 9.35 -6.28
N ASP A 202 -23.88 9.98 -6.32
CA ASP A 202 -24.10 11.27 -7.00
C ASP A 202 -23.38 12.48 -6.35
N GLY A 203 -22.53 12.24 -5.34
CA GLY A 203 -21.81 13.27 -4.59
C GLY A 203 -20.35 13.46 -5.04
N PRO A 204 -19.68 14.50 -4.50
CA PRO A 204 -18.28 14.73 -4.77
C PRO A 204 -17.43 13.55 -4.30
N GLY A 205 -16.46 13.14 -5.10
CA GLY A 205 -15.47 12.13 -4.72
C GLY A 205 -14.65 12.57 -3.52
N TRP A 206 -14.04 11.63 -2.80
CA TRP A 206 -13.27 11.94 -1.58
C TRP A 206 -12.15 12.97 -1.84
N GLN A 207 -11.51 12.92 -3.02
CA GLN A 207 -10.49 13.88 -3.45
C GLN A 207 -11.06 15.31 -3.52
N GLN A 208 -12.26 15.47 -4.09
CA GLN A 208 -12.94 16.77 -4.12
C GLN A 208 -13.31 17.25 -2.72
N GLN A 209 -13.71 16.34 -1.82
CA GLN A 209 -14.07 16.68 -0.44
C GLN A 209 -12.87 17.17 0.39
N VAL A 210 -11.68 16.63 0.18
CA VAL A 210 -10.46 17.13 0.85
C VAL A 210 -9.95 18.43 0.21
N LEU A 211 -10.02 18.55 -1.12
CA LEU A 211 -9.68 19.80 -1.82
C LEU A 211 -10.58 20.96 -1.41
N ALA A 212 -11.88 20.73 -1.20
CA ALA A 212 -12.82 21.75 -0.71
C ALA A 212 -12.46 22.30 0.69
N ARG A 213 -11.61 21.59 1.44
CA ARG A 213 -11.06 22.02 2.74
C ARG A 213 -9.68 22.67 2.62
N GLY A 214 -9.18 22.84 1.40
CA GLY A 214 -7.82 23.34 1.13
C GLY A 214 -6.73 22.31 1.40
N TRP A 215 -7.07 21.03 1.53
CA TRP A 215 -6.09 19.96 1.73
C TRP A 215 -5.66 19.36 0.38
N GLY A 216 -4.47 18.80 0.33
CA GLY A 216 -4.02 17.93 -0.75
C GLY A 216 -4.43 16.48 -0.52
N TYR A 217 -4.19 15.66 -1.54
CA TYR A 217 -4.32 14.22 -1.45
C TYR A 217 -3.16 13.53 -2.14
N ALA A 218 -2.85 12.32 -1.70
CA ALA A 218 -1.91 11.44 -2.36
C ALA A 218 -2.50 10.04 -2.51
N THR A 219 -2.03 9.32 -3.52
CA THR A 219 -2.34 7.89 -3.68
C THR A 219 -1.03 7.14 -3.85
N ILE A 220 -0.70 6.27 -2.90
CA ILE A 220 0.41 5.32 -3.02
C ILE A 220 -0.12 4.00 -3.59
N ARG A 221 0.63 3.37 -4.51
CA ARG A 221 0.25 2.06 -5.08
C ARG A 221 0.90 0.92 -4.27
N PRO A 222 0.16 0.16 -3.44
CA PRO A 222 0.74 -0.88 -2.59
C PRO A 222 1.49 -1.96 -3.38
N ASN A 223 0.96 -2.34 -4.54
CA ASN A 223 1.54 -3.36 -5.41
C ASN A 223 2.88 -2.95 -6.05
N SER A 224 3.22 -1.66 -6.09
CA SER A 224 4.55 -1.23 -6.54
C SER A 224 5.62 -1.43 -5.45
N ILE A 225 5.20 -1.59 -4.20
CA ILE A 225 6.08 -1.91 -3.06
C ILE A 225 6.21 -3.42 -2.91
N GLN A 226 5.07 -4.11 -2.82
CA GLN A 226 4.99 -5.55 -2.63
C GLN A 226 3.71 -6.10 -3.26
N ALA A 227 3.82 -7.19 -4.02
CA ALA A 227 2.66 -7.82 -4.64
C ALA A 227 1.70 -8.42 -3.59
N ASP A 228 0.41 -8.32 -3.86
CA ASP A 228 -0.68 -8.89 -3.07
C ASP A 228 -0.90 -10.39 -3.36
N SER A 229 0.16 -11.18 -3.16
CA SER A 229 0.18 -12.62 -3.43
C SER A 229 1.37 -13.31 -2.77
N GLY A 230 1.19 -14.56 -2.32
CA GLY A 230 2.28 -15.39 -1.80
C GLY A 230 3.38 -15.62 -2.85
N ALA A 231 3.00 -15.74 -4.13
CA ALA A 231 3.93 -15.90 -5.24
C ALA A 231 4.91 -14.73 -5.41
N GLY A 232 4.56 -13.55 -4.90
CA GLY A 232 5.39 -12.35 -5.00
C GLY A 232 6.32 -12.14 -3.82
N LEU A 233 6.32 -13.01 -2.80
CA LEU A 233 7.11 -12.81 -1.57
C LEU A 233 8.63 -12.89 -1.77
N ASN A 234 9.10 -13.49 -2.86
CA ASN A 234 10.50 -13.47 -3.28
C ASN A 234 10.84 -12.34 -4.28
N GLN A 235 9.89 -11.45 -4.53
CA GLN A 235 10.01 -10.24 -5.34
C GLN A 235 9.60 -9.01 -4.52
N GLY A 236 9.61 -7.82 -5.13
CA GLY A 236 9.27 -6.57 -4.44
C GLY A 236 10.25 -6.26 -3.30
N ILE A 237 9.83 -5.40 -2.37
CA ILE A 237 10.70 -4.99 -1.26
C ILE A 237 11.10 -6.15 -0.33
N ILE A 238 10.19 -7.11 -0.12
CA ILE A 238 10.47 -8.31 0.68
C ILE A 238 11.56 -9.15 0.00
N GLY A 239 11.36 -9.45 -1.29
CA GLY A 239 12.32 -10.19 -2.09
C GLY A 239 13.66 -9.49 -2.16
N LEU A 240 13.68 -8.16 -2.34
CA LEU A 240 14.90 -7.37 -2.36
C LEU A 240 15.69 -7.53 -1.06
N CYS A 241 15.04 -7.33 0.09
CA CYS A 241 15.69 -7.45 1.40
C CYS A 241 16.18 -8.87 1.68
N ASN A 242 15.49 -9.87 1.15
CA ASN A 242 15.84 -11.28 1.28
C ASN A 242 16.69 -11.81 0.13
N LYS A 243 17.16 -10.96 -0.79
CA LYS A 243 17.99 -11.35 -1.95
C LYS A 243 17.35 -12.46 -2.80
N GLY A 244 16.06 -12.32 -3.06
CA GLY A 244 15.23 -13.28 -3.79
C GLY A 244 14.93 -14.58 -3.03
N GLN A 245 15.40 -14.71 -1.79
CA GLN A 245 15.16 -15.89 -0.98
C GLN A 245 13.79 -15.86 -0.31
N SER A 246 13.33 -17.05 0.04
CA SER A 246 12.13 -17.24 0.84
C SER A 246 12.24 -16.58 2.21
N ARG A 247 11.12 -16.05 2.72
CA ARG A 247 11.04 -15.45 4.05
C ARG A 247 11.34 -16.45 5.17
N LYS A 248 12.00 -15.95 6.23
CA LYS A 248 12.02 -16.55 7.56
C LYS A 248 10.64 -16.42 8.21
N VAL A 249 10.43 -17.16 9.30
CA VAL A 249 9.13 -17.21 10.01
C VAL A 249 8.69 -15.85 10.53
N ASP A 250 9.64 -14.98 10.85
CA ASP A 250 9.42 -13.69 11.48
C ASP A 250 9.75 -12.49 10.58
N ASP A 251 10.06 -12.71 9.30
CA ASP A 251 10.19 -11.63 8.33
C ASP A 251 8.81 -11.02 8.05
N TRP A 252 8.75 -9.70 7.89
CA TRP A 252 7.54 -8.96 7.49
C TRP A 252 6.72 -9.58 6.35
N GLY A 253 5.40 -9.40 6.44
CA GLY A 253 4.46 -9.69 5.35
C GLY A 253 4.11 -8.45 4.51
N ALA A 254 3.21 -8.63 3.54
CA ALA A 254 2.80 -7.57 2.63
C ALA A 254 2.21 -6.34 3.34
N LEU A 255 1.38 -6.52 4.39
CA LEU A 255 0.80 -5.40 5.15
C LEU A 255 1.89 -4.49 5.75
N ARG A 256 2.92 -5.09 6.35
CA ARG A 256 4.03 -4.36 6.98
C ARG A 256 4.96 -3.73 5.95
N ALA A 257 5.15 -4.38 4.80
CA ALA A 257 5.87 -3.83 3.65
C ALA A 257 5.15 -2.61 3.05
N TRP A 258 3.82 -2.68 2.86
CA TRP A 258 3.02 -1.54 2.40
C TRP A 258 3.08 -0.38 3.40
N ALA A 259 2.95 -0.66 4.69
CA ALA A 259 3.12 0.35 5.75
C ALA A 259 4.50 1.00 5.74
N TRP A 260 5.57 0.21 5.52
CA TRP A 260 6.92 0.76 5.35
C TRP A 260 7.00 1.69 4.15
N GLY A 261 6.43 1.31 3.00
CA GLY A 261 6.45 2.15 1.80
C GLY A 261 5.69 3.46 1.97
N ALA A 262 4.58 3.47 2.72
CA ALA A 262 3.90 4.71 3.12
C ALA A 262 4.81 5.61 3.97
N GLY A 263 5.54 5.04 4.94
CA GLY A 263 6.54 5.79 5.70
C GLY A 263 7.65 6.38 4.82
N ARG A 264 8.08 5.67 3.76
CA ARG A 264 9.06 6.21 2.78
C ARG A 264 8.48 7.34 1.93
N ALA A 265 7.18 7.29 1.61
CA ALA A 265 6.49 8.39 0.94
C ALA A 265 6.39 9.63 1.84
N LEU A 266 6.17 9.43 3.14
CA LEU A 266 6.20 10.52 4.11
C LEU A 266 7.60 11.18 4.19
N ASP A 267 8.69 10.41 4.12
CA ASP A 267 10.05 10.96 4.04
C ASP A 267 10.21 11.90 2.81
N CYS A 268 9.58 11.56 1.67
CA CYS A 268 9.53 12.44 0.50
C CYS A 268 8.75 13.72 0.78
N PHE A 269 7.58 13.62 1.42
CA PHE A 269 6.72 14.77 1.73
C PHE A 269 7.36 15.74 2.72
N GLU A 270 8.21 15.26 3.64
CA GLU A 270 9.02 16.12 4.52
C GLU A 270 9.95 17.08 3.75
N THR A 271 10.27 16.78 2.49
CA THR A 271 11.10 17.62 1.63
C THR A 271 10.31 18.45 0.62
N ASP A 272 9.01 18.17 0.45
CA ASP A 272 8.17 18.85 -0.53
C ASP A 272 7.50 20.08 0.10
N LYS A 273 7.90 21.27 -0.36
CA LYS A 273 7.42 22.55 0.18
C LYS A 273 5.92 22.81 -0.04
N SER A 274 5.23 22.03 -0.88
CA SER A 274 3.78 22.13 -1.01
C SER A 274 3.00 21.35 0.05
N VAL A 275 3.66 20.52 0.87
CA VAL A 275 3.02 19.64 1.85
C VAL A 275 3.40 20.02 3.28
N ASP A 276 2.41 20.19 4.15
CA ASP A 276 2.64 20.21 5.60
C ASP A 276 2.84 18.76 6.08
N ALA A 277 4.09 18.32 6.12
CA ALA A 277 4.44 16.95 6.48
C ALA A 277 4.02 16.56 7.92
N ARG A 278 3.74 17.54 8.80
CA ARG A 278 3.20 17.28 10.15
C ARG A 278 1.70 16.98 10.15
N GLN A 279 1.03 17.21 9.02
CA GLN A 279 -0.41 17.00 8.84
C GLN A 279 -0.68 16.06 7.66
N VAL A 280 0.09 14.96 7.60
CA VAL A 280 -0.18 13.86 6.66
C VAL A 280 -1.02 12.80 7.34
N GLY A 281 -2.23 12.61 6.83
CA GLY A 281 -3.12 11.53 7.22
C GLY A 281 -3.06 10.34 6.27
N LEU A 282 -3.53 9.19 6.72
CA LEU A 282 -3.66 7.95 5.95
C LEU A 282 -5.12 7.59 5.73
N GLU A 283 -5.40 6.96 4.59
CA GLU A 283 -6.66 6.29 4.33
C GLU A 283 -6.39 4.95 3.64
N GLY A 284 -7.21 3.96 3.94
CA GLY A 284 -7.27 2.75 3.13
C GLY A 284 -8.50 1.93 3.42
N HIS A 285 -8.97 1.23 2.39
CA HIS A 285 -10.16 0.39 2.44
C HIS A 285 -9.83 -1.11 2.40
N SER A 286 -10.60 -1.93 3.12
CA SER A 286 -10.48 -3.39 3.11
C SER A 286 -9.08 -3.86 3.52
N ARG A 287 -8.36 -4.64 2.69
CA ARG A 287 -6.97 -5.06 2.96
C ARG A 287 -6.02 -3.87 3.15
N TYR A 288 -6.29 -2.73 2.53
CA TYR A 288 -5.51 -1.52 2.69
C TYR A 288 -5.91 -0.70 3.92
N GLY A 289 -7.12 -0.90 4.46
CA GLY A 289 -7.46 -0.44 5.80
C GLY A 289 -6.59 -1.12 6.86
N LYS A 290 -6.32 -2.43 6.69
CA LYS A 290 -5.36 -3.15 7.55
C LYS A 290 -3.97 -2.52 7.46
N ALA A 291 -3.48 -2.24 6.25
CA ALA A 291 -2.19 -1.59 6.03
C ALA A 291 -2.13 -0.18 6.64
N THR A 292 -3.23 0.56 6.57
CA THR A 292 -3.40 1.88 7.18
C THR A 292 -3.26 1.83 8.69
N LEU A 293 -3.90 0.86 9.34
CA LEU A 293 -3.72 0.65 10.77
C LEU A 293 -2.26 0.29 11.10
N VAL A 294 -1.65 -0.63 10.36
CA VAL A 294 -0.26 -1.03 10.59
C VAL A 294 0.68 0.16 10.42
N ALA A 295 0.49 0.98 9.38
CA ALA A 295 1.29 2.19 9.18
C ALA A 295 1.14 3.16 10.35
N MET A 296 -0.09 3.47 10.76
CA MET A 296 -0.37 4.36 11.89
C MET A 296 0.17 3.85 13.22
N ALA A 297 0.11 2.53 13.45
CA ALA A 297 0.59 1.93 14.67
C ALA A 297 2.12 1.99 14.79
N TYR A 298 2.85 1.88 13.67
CA TYR A 298 4.31 1.78 13.65
C TYR A 298 5.03 3.10 13.36
N ASP A 299 4.45 4.00 12.58
CA ASP A 299 5.05 5.29 12.22
C ASP A 299 4.21 6.44 12.79
N GLN A 300 4.66 6.99 13.92
CA GLN A 300 3.94 8.01 14.69
C GLN A 300 3.96 9.39 14.04
N ARG A 301 4.63 9.56 12.89
CA ARG A 301 4.66 10.82 12.14
C ARG A 301 3.35 11.07 11.38
N PHE A 302 2.57 10.02 11.09
CA PHE A 302 1.24 10.19 10.50
C PHE A 302 0.29 10.83 11.52
N ALA A 303 -0.36 11.92 11.15
CA ALA A 303 -1.19 12.71 12.05
C ALA A 303 -2.53 12.03 12.36
N ILE A 304 -3.11 11.34 11.37
CA ILE A 304 -4.42 10.71 11.48
C ILE A 304 -4.54 9.55 10.50
N ALA A 305 -5.37 8.56 10.81
CA ALA A 305 -5.66 7.44 9.92
C ALA A 305 -7.16 7.17 9.86
N TYR A 306 -7.71 7.07 8.65
CA TYR A 306 -9.05 6.58 8.38
C TYR A 306 -8.97 5.12 7.91
N VAL A 307 -9.23 4.21 8.84
CA VAL A 307 -9.20 2.76 8.62
C VAL A 307 -10.58 2.31 8.15
N SER A 308 -10.77 2.07 6.85
CA SER A 308 -12.08 1.77 6.28
C SER A 308 -12.31 0.27 6.06
N SER A 309 -13.36 -0.28 6.69
CA SER A 309 -13.83 -1.67 6.48
C SER A 309 -12.72 -2.73 6.52
N SER A 310 -11.80 -2.62 7.49
CA SER A 310 -10.57 -3.41 7.47
C SER A 310 -10.78 -4.89 7.79
N GLY A 311 -11.77 -5.25 8.60
CA GLY A 311 -12.12 -6.65 8.91
C GLY A 311 -11.00 -7.40 9.64
N GLU A 312 -11.05 -8.74 9.58
CA GLU A 312 -10.12 -9.67 10.26
C GLU A 312 -8.63 -9.32 10.09
N GLY A 313 -7.85 -9.29 11.17
CA GLY A 313 -6.44 -8.86 11.16
C GLY A 313 -6.22 -7.34 11.35
N ALA A 314 -7.31 -6.62 11.66
CA ALA A 314 -7.41 -5.21 12.05
C ALA A 314 -8.75 -5.03 12.82
N PRO A 315 -9.12 -3.82 13.30
CA PRO A 315 -10.45 -3.53 13.78
C PRO A 315 -11.47 -3.98 12.74
N VAL A 316 -12.50 -4.67 13.20
CA VAL A 316 -13.59 -5.15 12.34
C VAL A 316 -14.47 -3.98 11.85
N PHE A 317 -14.36 -2.81 12.49
CA PHE A 317 -15.09 -1.58 12.19
C PHE A 317 -14.21 -0.47 11.58
N CYS A 318 -14.85 0.50 10.94
CA CYS A 318 -14.18 1.74 10.55
C CYS A 318 -13.67 2.47 11.80
N ALA A 319 -12.38 2.85 11.80
CA ALA A 319 -11.77 3.59 12.90
C ALA A 319 -11.09 4.86 12.38
N VAL A 320 -11.26 5.96 13.12
CA VAL A 320 -10.44 7.16 12.96
C VAL A 320 -9.44 7.19 14.11
N ILE A 321 -8.15 7.13 13.79
CA ILE A 321 -7.07 7.09 14.77
C ILE A 321 -6.29 8.40 14.64
N VAL A 322 -6.13 9.15 15.72
CA VAL A 322 -5.39 10.41 15.75
C VAL A 322 -4.07 10.19 16.48
N ALA A 323 -2.94 10.54 15.86
CA ALA A 323 -1.64 10.57 16.56
C ALA A 323 -1.62 11.78 17.50
N ARG A 324 -1.01 11.60 18.66
CA ARG A 324 -0.78 12.70 19.61
C ARG A 324 0.58 13.33 19.39
#